data_AF-A0AAX4JD41-F1
#
_entry.id   AF-A0AAX4JD41-F1
#
_cell.length_a   1.000
_cell.length_b   1.000
_cell.length_c   1.000
_cell.angle_alpha   90.00
_cell.angle_beta   90.00
_cell.angle_gamma   90.00
#
_symmetry.space_group_name_H-M   'P 1'
#
loop_
_entity.id
_entity.type
_entity.pdbx_description
1 polymer ?
#
loop_
_entity_poly.entity_id
_entity_poly.type
_entity_poly.pdbx_seq_one_letter_code
_entity_poly.pdbx_strand_id
1 'polypeptide(L)'
;MVDINKQELIVQAALGLIKIKKSGREEDLDLMRNKKTLFQNTVLKEVFKLNKYPSTQTKIDLGILLDLSIRTIQIWFQNERRNKKSESKDENNYKCEVGPVILWRIYKKAKNFIFYI
;
A
#
# COMPACT_ATOMS: atom_id res chain seq x y z
N MET A 1 4.52 -28.92 4.54
CA MET A 1 3.39 -27.98 4.50
C MET A 1 3.44 -27.15 5.77
N VAL A 2 4.06 -25.96 5.72
CA VAL A 2 4.10 -25.03 6.86
C VAL A 2 2.78 -24.26 6.83
N ASP A 3 1.99 -24.44 7.88
CA ASP A 3 0.64 -23.90 8.07
C ASP A 3 0.53 -22.43 7.67
N ILE A 4 -0.27 -22.16 6.63
CA ILE A 4 -0.57 -20.82 6.12
C ILE A 4 -1.10 -19.90 7.25
N ASN A 5 -1.86 -20.48 8.19
CA ASN A 5 -2.38 -19.80 9.38
C ASN A 5 -1.27 -19.32 10.33
N LYS A 6 -0.17 -20.06 10.46
CA LYS A 6 0.93 -19.69 11.35
C LYS A 6 1.75 -18.53 10.78
N GLN A 7 1.92 -18.49 9.46
CA GLN A 7 2.58 -17.36 8.80
C GLN A 7 1.73 -16.09 8.87
N GLU A 8 0.41 -16.22 8.73
CA GLU A 8 -0.52 -15.10 8.85
C GLU A 8 -0.50 -14.48 10.25
N LEU A 9 -0.48 -15.30 11.30
CA LEU A 9 -0.35 -14.85 12.68
C LEU A 9 1.00 -14.16 12.96
N ILE A 10 2.10 -14.67 12.40
CA ILE A 10 3.43 -14.05 12.55
C ILE A 10 3.46 -12.68 11.89
N VAL A 11 2.87 -12.56 10.69
CA VAL A 11 2.78 -11.29 9.99
C VAL A 11 1.92 -10.33 10.79
N GLN A 12 0.73 -10.72 11.23
CA GLN A 12 -0.14 -9.87 12.06
C GLN A 12 0.53 -9.41 13.36
N ALA A 13 1.28 -10.28 14.03
CA ALA A 13 2.05 -9.92 15.22
C ALA A 13 3.16 -8.92 14.91
N ALA A 14 3.89 -9.10 13.80
CA ALA A 14 4.91 -8.15 13.36
C ALA A 14 4.31 -6.78 12.99
N LEU A 15 3.16 -6.76 12.31
CA LEU A 15 2.42 -5.53 12.01
C LEU A 15 1.98 -4.83 13.31
N GLY A 16 1.50 -5.58 14.30
CA GLY A 16 1.14 -5.08 15.63
C GLY A 16 2.32 -4.46 16.39
N LEU A 17 3.48 -5.12 16.41
CA LEU A 17 4.70 -4.61 17.06
C LEU A 17 5.21 -3.32 16.40
N ILE A 18 5.14 -3.25 15.07
CA ILE A 18 5.49 -2.05 14.32
C ILE A 18 4.52 -0.91 14.64
N LYS A 19 3.22 -1.20 14.79
CA LYS A 19 2.19 -0.23 15.17
C LYS A 19 2.37 0.30 16.59
N ILE A 20 2.68 -0.57 17.56
CA ILE A 20 2.95 -0.17 18.96
C ILE A 20 4.17 0.77 19.03
N LYS A 21 5.24 0.48 18.28
CA LYS A 21 6.42 1.39 18.17
C LYS A 21 6.14 2.72 17.43
N LYS A 22 4.96 2.90 16.85
CA LYS A 22 4.59 4.06 16.03
C LYS A 22 3.44 4.90 16.61
N SER A 23 2.83 4.46 17.71
CA SER A 23 1.62 5.06 18.30
C SER A 23 1.73 6.54 18.69
N GLY A 24 2.93 7.14 18.70
CA GLY A 24 3.14 8.58 18.93
C GLY A 24 3.50 9.40 17.69
N ARG A 25 3.57 8.80 16.48
CA ARG A 25 4.04 9.46 15.23
C ARG A 25 2.96 9.56 14.14
N GLU A 26 1.77 9.00 14.34
CA GLU A 26 0.73 8.98 13.31
C GLU A 26 0.20 10.38 12.94
N GLU A 27 0.10 11.30 13.92
CA GLU A 27 -0.31 12.70 13.65
C GLU A 27 0.82 13.52 13.01
N ASP A 28 2.08 13.34 13.44
CA ASP A 28 3.23 14.09 12.92
C ASP A 28 3.64 13.69 11.50
N LEU A 29 3.43 12.44 11.10
CA LEU A 29 3.77 11.96 9.75
C LEU A 29 2.87 12.55 8.66
N ASP A 30 1.64 12.96 9.00
CA ASP A 30 0.70 13.56 8.05
C ASP A 30 1.01 15.05 7.76
N LEU A 31 1.77 15.70 8.66
CA LEU A 31 2.17 17.12 8.55
C LEU A 31 3.45 17.33 7.73
N MET A 32 4.37 16.36 7.71
CA MET A 32 5.57 16.44 6.85
C MET A 32 5.27 15.92 5.44
N ARG A 33 5.32 16.83 4.46
CA ARG A 33 5.21 16.51 3.02
C ARG A 33 6.48 15.79 2.52
N ASN A 34 6.70 14.57 2.99
CA ASN A 34 7.83 13.76 2.57
C ASN A 34 7.59 13.17 1.17
N LYS A 35 8.58 13.36 0.29
CA LYS A 35 8.58 12.76 -1.05
C LYS A 35 8.61 11.24 -0.88
N LYS A 36 7.61 10.56 -1.43
CA LYS A 36 7.54 9.09 -1.42
C LYS A 36 8.76 8.50 -2.11
N THR A 37 9.34 7.46 -1.53
CA THR A 37 10.48 6.75 -2.13
C THR A 37 10.08 6.10 -3.45
N LEU A 38 11.06 5.77 -4.29
CA LEU A 38 10.81 5.03 -5.54
C LEU A 38 10.10 3.71 -5.25
N PHE A 39 10.49 3.01 -4.19
CA PHE A 39 9.85 1.79 -3.73
C PHE A 39 8.36 1.97 -3.42
N GLN A 40 8.03 2.94 -2.58
CA GLN A 40 6.65 3.23 -2.20
C GLN A 40 5.80 3.59 -3.43
N ASN A 41 6.32 4.43 -4.32
CA ASN A 41 5.61 4.80 -5.54
C ASN A 41 5.40 3.61 -6.48
N THR A 42 6.38 2.72 -6.63
CA THR A 42 6.27 1.52 -7.47
C THR A 42 5.16 0.61 -6.96
N VAL A 43 5.12 0.30 -5.66
CA VAL A 43 4.07 -0.53 -5.07
C VAL A 43 2.69 0.11 -5.26
N LEU A 44 2.56 1.41 -4.97
CA LEU A 44 1.29 2.14 -5.13
C LEU A 44 0.81 2.13 -6.58
N LYS A 45 1.70 2.31 -7.56
CA LYS A 45 1.37 2.25 -9.00
C LYS A 45 0.95 0.85 -9.45
N GLU A 46 1.63 -0.19 -9.00
CA GLU A 46 1.24 -1.57 -9.33
C GLU A 46 -0.13 -1.92 -8.77
N VAL A 47 -0.43 -1.50 -7.53
CA VAL A 47 -1.79 -1.69 -6.97
C VAL A 47 -2.82 -0.84 -7.72
N PHE A 48 -2.48 0.39 -8.11
CA PHE A 48 -3.38 1.25 -8.88
C PHE A 48 -3.77 0.66 -10.24
N LYS A 49 -2.86 -0.06 -10.90
CA LYS A 49 -3.14 -0.78 -12.15
C LYS A 49 -4.18 -1.88 -11.96
N LEU A 50 -4.18 -2.53 -10.79
CA LEU A 50 -5.12 -3.60 -10.46
C LEU A 50 -6.47 -3.05 -9.98
N ASN A 51 -6.43 -2.03 -9.11
CA ASN A 51 -7.62 -1.39 -8.58
C ASN A 51 -7.39 0.11 -8.34
N LYS A 52 -8.08 0.95 -9.11
CA LYS A 52 -8.04 2.42 -9.01
C LYS A 52 -8.75 2.96 -7.76
N TYR A 53 -9.61 2.16 -7.14
CA TYR A 53 -10.46 2.48 -6.00
C TYR A 53 -10.30 1.42 -4.88
N PRO A 54 -9.13 1.36 -4.21
CA PRO A 54 -8.90 0.39 -3.14
C PRO A 54 -9.88 0.60 -1.99
N SER A 55 -10.32 -0.52 -1.38
CA SER A 55 -11.18 -0.50 -0.20
C SER A 55 -10.42 0.05 1.02
N THR A 56 -11.14 0.36 2.10
CA THR A 56 -10.51 0.81 3.36
C THR A 56 -9.52 -0.23 3.88
N GLN A 57 -9.86 -1.52 3.81
CA GLN A 57 -8.96 -2.60 4.23
C GLN A 57 -7.67 -2.63 3.41
N THR A 58 -7.76 -2.57 2.08
CA THR A 58 -6.58 -2.53 1.21
C THR A 58 -5.68 -1.32 1.48
N LYS A 59 -6.27 -0.16 1.82
CA LYS A 59 -5.49 1.04 2.21
C LYS A 59 -4.78 0.84 3.55
N ILE A 60 -5.43 0.19 4.52
CA ILE A 60 -4.81 -0.16 5.81
C ILE A 60 -3.61 -1.07 5.55
N ASP A 61 -3.80 -2.16 4.80
CA ASP A 61 -2.75 -3.13 4.52
C ASP A 61 -1.55 -2.48 3.80
N LEU A 62 -1.82 -1.61 2.82
CA LEU A 62 -0.79 -0.82 2.16
C LEU A 62 -0.08 0.15 3.11
N GLY A 63 -0.81 0.77 4.04
CA GLY A 63 -0.25 1.69 5.02
C GLY A 63 0.76 1.00 5.90
N ILE A 64 0.43 -0.22 6.33
CA ILE A 64 1.33 -1.01 7.14
C ILE A 64 2.54 -1.49 6.32
N LEU A 65 2.35 -1.96 5.08
CA LEU A 65 3.44 -2.44 4.22
C LEU A 65 4.43 -1.33 3.82
N LEU A 66 3.91 -0.12 3.53
CA LEU A 66 4.70 0.99 3.00
C LEU A 66 5.15 2.00 4.05
N ASP A 67 4.72 1.81 5.29
CA ASP A 67 4.89 2.76 6.38
C ASP A 67 4.30 4.15 6.04
N LEU A 68 3.04 4.16 5.62
CA LEU A 68 2.31 5.37 5.24
C LEU A 68 0.97 5.42 5.99
N SER A 69 0.52 6.63 6.33
CA SER A 69 -0.82 6.81 6.87
C SER A 69 -1.88 6.42 5.83
N ILE A 70 -3.02 5.89 6.28
CA ILE A 70 -4.18 5.59 5.42
C ILE A 70 -4.59 6.85 4.65
N ARG A 71 -4.50 8.02 5.31
CA ARG A 71 -4.78 9.32 4.72
C ARG A 71 -3.82 9.68 3.60
N THR A 72 -2.51 9.46 3.78
CA THR A 72 -1.50 9.64 2.73
C THR A 72 -1.77 8.75 1.52
N ILE A 73 -2.13 7.48 1.74
CA ILE A 73 -2.49 6.55 0.66
C ILE A 73 -3.75 7.03 -0.06
N GLN A 74 -4.78 7.40 0.70
CA GLN A 74 -6.02 7.93 0.14
C GLN A 74 -5.78 9.19 -0.71
N ILE A 75 -4.95 10.13 -0.26
CA ILE A 75 -4.58 11.32 -1.02
C ILE A 75 -3.80 10.94 -2.28
N TRP A 76 -2.87 9.98 -2.18
CA TRP A 76 -2.11 9.51 -3.34
C TRP A 76 -3.02 8.93 -4.41
N PHE A 77 -3.94 8.02 -4.06
CA PHE A 77 -4.89 7.45 -5.02
C PHE A 77 -5.84 8.50 -5.62
N GLN A 78 -6.22 9.53 -4.87
CA GLN A 78 -6.99 10.66 -5.40
C GLN A 78 -6.20 11.45 -6.44
N ASN A 79 -4.95 11.79 -6.14
CA ASN A 79 -4.07 12.53 -7.04
C ASN A 79 -3.76 11.72 -8.31
N GLU A 80 -3.47 10.42 -8.17
CA GLU A 80 -3.19 9.54 -9.30
C GLU A 80 -4.38 9.43 -10.25
N ARG A 81 -5.62 9.35 -9.71
CA ARG A 81 -6.84 9.41 -10.53
C ARG A 81 -7.03 10.76 -11.23
N ARG A 82 -6.75 11.87 -10.55
CA ARG A 82 -6.86 13.21 -11.17
C ARG A 82 -5.90 13.34 -12.36
N ASN A 83 -4.66 12.89 -12.20
CA ASN A 83 -3.66 12.90 -13.27
C ASN A 83 -4.05 11.98 -14.46
N LYS A 84 -4.64 10.81 -14.19
CA LYS A 84 -5.09 9.89 -15.26
C LYS A 84 -6.40 10.32 -15.94
N LYS A 85 -7.29 11.01 -15.24
CA LYS A 85 -8.59 11.47 -15.79
C LYS A 85 -8.41 12.58 -16.84
N SER A 86 -7.31 13.34 -16.79
CA SER A 86 -6.93 14.25 -17.88
C SER A 86 -6.41 13.53 -19.13
N GLU A 87 -6.06 12.24 -19.05
CA GLU A 87 -5.43 11.49 -20.14
C GLU A 87 -6.36 10.47 -20.84
N SER A 88 -7.42 9.96 -20.20
CA SER A 88 -8.32 8.97 -20.84
C SER A 88 -9.64 8.75 -20.08
N LYS A 89 -10.75 8.68 -20.85
CA LYS A 89 -12.10 8.27 -20.40
C LYS A 89 -12.19 6.73 -20.31
N ASP A 90 -11.45 6.10 -19.40
CA ASP A 90 -11.54 4.64 -19.21
C ASP A 90 -12.46 4.28 -18.04
N GLU A 91 -13.70 3.97 -18.40
CA GLU A 91 -14.85 3.60 -17.54
C GLU A 91 -14.91 2.11 -17.21
N ASN A 92 -13.78 1.43 -17.03
CA ASN A 92 -13.78 0.05 -16.51
C ASN A 92 -13.50 0.04 -15.00
N ASN A 93 -14.59 -0.02 -14.25
CA ASN A 93 -14.65 0.06 -12.79
C ASN A 93 -14.44 -1.34 -12.18
N TYR A 94 -13.20 -1.82 -12.12
CA TYR A 94 -12.90 -3.11 -11.50
C TYR A 94 -12.95 -3.01 -9.97
N LYS A 95 -14.09 -3.41 -9.39
CA LYS A 95 -14.31 -3.65 -7.95
C LYS A 95 -13.63 -4.93 -7.44
N CYS A 96 -12.48 -5.34 -7.99
CA CYS A 96 -11.78 -6.50 -7.46
C CYS A 96 -10.98 -6.10 -6.22
N GLU A 97 -11.31 -6.70 -5.08
CA GLU A 97 -10.53 -6.54 -3.86
C GLU A 97 -9.11 -7.06 -4.09
N VAL A 98 -8.11 -6.24 -3.80
CA VAL A 98 -6.71 -6.67 -3.86
C VAL A 98 -6.40 -7.30 -2.51
N GLY A 99 -6.55 -8.63 -2.46
CA GLY A 99 -6.31 -9.39 -1.24
C GLY A 99 -4.86 -9.29 -0.73
N PRO A 100 -4.61 -9.57 0.57
CA PRO A 100 -3.30 -9.41 1.21
C PRO A 100 -2.15 -10.15 0.52
N VAL A 101 -2.43 -11.34 -0.03
CA VAL A 101 -1.44 -12.15 -0.76
C VAL A 101 -0.93 -11.43 -2.01
N ILE A 102 -1.82 -10.76 -2.74
CA ILE A 102 -1.46 -10.01 -3.95
C ILE A 102 -0.61 -8.80 -3.55
N LEU A 103 -1.01 -8.07 -2.50
CA LEU A 103 -0.24 -6.95 -1.97
C LEU A 103 1.18 -7.36 -1.57
N TRP A 104 1.32 -8.49 -0.85
CA TRP A 104 2.63 -8.98 -0.43
C TRP A 104 3.51 -9.41 -1.61
N ARG A 105 2.93 -10.04 -2.65
CA ARG A 105 3.65 -10.37 -3.88
C ARG A 105 4.18 -9.13 -4.59
N ILE A 106 3.35 -8.08 -4.71
CA ILE A 106 3.75 -6.79 -5.29
C ILE A 106 4.87 -6.17 -4.47
N TYR A 107 4.70 -6.13 -3.14
CA TYR A 107 5.70 -5.61 -2.20
C TYR A 107 7.04 -6.33 -2.35
N LYS A 108 7.06 -7.66 -2.31
CA LYS A 108 8.29 -8.46 -2.47
C LYS A 108 8.95 -8.23 -3.82
N LYS A 109 8.17 -8.22 -4.90
CA LYS A 109 8.68 -7.97 -6.25
C LYS A 109 9.35 -6.60 -6.35
N ALA A 110 8.68 -5.55 -5.87
CA ALA A 110 9.20 -4.18 -5.87
C ALA A 110 10.46 -4.04 -4.99
N LYS A 111 10.51 -4.76 -3.86
CA LYS A 111 11.66 -4.73 -2.95
C LYS A 111 12.85 -5.44 -3.57
N ASN A 112 12.67 -6.65 -4.10
CA ASN A 112 13.73 -7.37 -4.79
C ASN A 112 14.28 -6.60 -5.99
N PHE A 113 13.42 -5.90 -6.73
CA PHE A 113 13.85 -5.09 -7.87
C PHE A 113 14.74 -3.90 -7.47
N ILE A 114 14.50 -3.26 -6.32
CA ILE A 114 15.25 -2.06 -5.91
C ILE A 114 16.54 -2.41 -5.16
N PHE A 115 16.59 -3.54 -4.46
CA PHE A 115 17.75 -3.93 -3.64
C PHE A 115 18.77 -4.84 -4.34
N TYR A 116 18.51 -5.25 -5.60
CA TYR A 116 19.43 -6.06 -6.43
C TYR A 116 19.95 -5.31 -7.67
N ILE A 117 19.90 -3.96 -7.63
CA ILE A 117 20.59 -3.06 -8.55
C ILE A 117 21.66 -2.34 -7.72
#